data_AF-A0A0D2N3S7-F1
#
_entry.id   AF-A0A0D2N3S7-F1
#
_cell.length_a   1.000
_cell.length_b   1.000
_cell.length_c   1.000
_cell.angle_alpha   90.00
_cell.angle_beta   90.00
_cell.angle_gamma   90.00
#
_symmetry.space_group_name_H-M   'P 1'
#
loop_
_entity.id
_entity.type
_entity.pdbx_description
1 polymer ?
#
loop_
_entity_poly.entity_id
_entity_poly.type
_entity_poly.pdbx_seq_one_letter_code
_entity_poly.pdbx_strand_id
1 'polypeptide(L)'
;MSLSFSKVSVDQTLVYILTLGVVDAYRNLGIATALIREVIKYASSIPVCRAVYLHVISYNNPAIHLYTKMSFNCIRRLHGFYLINGQHYDSYLFVYYVNGGRSPCSPLELVTVIVRCMKTGLKSMAAKLMMAKVKWPKGNETRGPVLTPNKRMTHIECSGLEYV
;
A
#
# COMPACT_ATOMS: atom_id res chain seq x y z
N MET A 1 -16.83 2.33 -15.40
CA MET A 1 -16.00 1.54 -14.46
C MET A 1 -15.17 2.54 -13.68
N SER A 2 -15.66 2.90 -12.49
CA SER A 2 -15.04 3.92 -11.63
C SER A 2 -13.61 3.51 -11.33
N LEU A 3 -12.64 4.35 -11.70
CA LEU A 3 -11.33 4.32 -11.06
C LEU A 3 -11.59 4.62 -9.59
N SER A 4 -11.71 3.58 -8.78
CA SER A 4 -11.60 3.70 -7.34
C SER A 4 -10.15 4.08 -7.06
N PHE A 5 -9.84 5.37 -7.23
CA PHE A 5 -8.75 6.03 -6.52
C PHE A 5 -9.02 5.71 -5.06
N SER A 6 -8.19 4.83 -4.48
CA SER A 6 -8.28 4.46 -3.08
C SER A 6 -8.44 5.74 -2.29
N LYS A 7 -9.61 5.88 -1.67
CA LYS A 7 -9.99 6.97 -0.78
C LYS A 7 -8.75 7.41 -0.01
N VAL A 8 -8.30 8.65 -0.21
CA VAL A 8 -7.33 9.28 0.68
C VAL A 8 -8.05 9.43 2.02
N SER A 9 -7.93 8.41 2.85
CA SER A 9 -8.42 8.39 4.23
C SER A 9 -7.52 7.37 4.92
N VAL A 10 -6.72 7.71 5.91
CA VAL A 10 -7.03 8.43 7.16
C VAL A 10 -5.69 8.86 7.76
N ASP A 11 -5.64 10.00 8.46
CA ASP A 11 -4.45 10.54 9.13
C ASP A 11 -3.65 9.43 9.83
N GLN A 12 -2.53 9.04 9.25
CA GLN A 12 -1.64 8.07 9.88
C GLN A 12 -0.87 8.79 10.97
N THR A 13 -0.97 8.26 12.19
CA THR A 13 -0.28 8.87 13.34
C THR A 13 1.03 8.13 13.61
N LEU A 14 1.97 8.87 14.18
CA LEU A 14 3.24 8.36 14.65
C LEU A 14 3.40 8.80 16.11
N VAL A 15 3.98 7.94 16.94
CA VAL A 15 4.33 8.28 18.32
C VAL A 15 5.80 8.63 18.37
N TYR A 16 6.11 9.82 18.86
CA TYR A 16 7.49 10.27 19.06
C TYR A 16 7.90 10.12 20.52
N ILE A 17 9.00 9.42 20.80
CA ILE A 17 9.62 9.43 22.13
C ILE A 17 10.52 10.65 22.20
N LEU A 18 10.03 11.70 22.85
CA LEU A 18 10.75 12.97 23.02
C LEU A 18 11.97 12.79 23.93
N THR A 19 11.78 12.16 25.09
CA THR A 19 12.84 11.91 26.06
C THR A 19 12.65 10.56 26.74
N LEU A 20 13.76 9.88 26.99
CA LEU A 20 13.81 8.68 27.82
C LEU A 20 15.15 8.67 28.55
N GLY A 21 15.09 8.61 29.88
CA GLY A 21 16.27 8.58 30.72
C GLY A 21 16.01 7.76 31.97
N VAL A 22 17.06 7.11 32.46
CA VAL A 22 17.08 6.41 33.75
C VAL A 22 18.27 6.95 34.51
N VAL A 23 18.02 7.38 35.75
CA VAL A 23 19.05 7.85 36.68
C VAL A 23 20.11 6.76 36.86
N ASP A 24 21.38 7.17 36.92
CA ASP A 24 22.55 6.29 36.81
C ASP A 24 22.53 5.13 37.81
N ALA A 25 22.12 5.40 39.06
CA ALA A 25 21.99 4.40 40.12
C ALA A 25 20.99 3.28 39.81
N TYR A 26 20.07 3.49 38.86
CA TYR A 26 19.00 2.55 38.50
C TYR A 26 19.13 2.01 37.06
N ARG A 27 20.26 2.28 36.38
CA ARG A 27 20.52 1.73 35.05
C ARG A 27 20.70 0.20 35.12
N ASN A 28 20.47 -0.47 33.99
CA ASN A 28 20.59 -1.93 33.85
C ASN A 28 19.62 -2.78 34.71
N LEU A 29 18.62 -2.17 35.34
CA LEU A 29 17.54 -2.86 36.06
C LEU A 29 16.29 -3.15 35.21
N GLY A 30 16.37 -2.91 33.90
CA GLY A 30 15.24 -3.13 32.98
C GLY A 30 14.16 -2.05 32.97
N ILE A 31 14.33 -0.95 33.71
CA ILE A 31 13.36 0.16 33.81
C ILE A 31 13.08 0.78 32.43
N ALA A 32 14.13 1.17 31.70
CA ALA A 32 13.96 1.74 30.36
C ALA A 32 13.25 0.78 29.40
N THR A 33 13.56 -0.51 29.48
CA THR A 33 12.89 -1.57 28.71
C THR A 33 11.40 -1.64 29.05
N ALA A 34 11.04 -1.58 30.33
CA ALA A 34 9.63 -1.58 30.76
C ALA A 34 8.88 -0.35 30.24
N LEU A 35 9.48 0.85 30.33
CA LEU A 35 8.89 2.09 29.81
C LEU A 35 8.67 2.03 28.29
N ILE A 36 9.67 1.57 27.52
CA ILE A 36 9.54 1.41 26.06
C ILE A 36 8.42 0.42 25.71
N ARG A 37 8.28 -0.68 26.46
CA ARG A 37 7.20 -1.66 26.23
C ARG A 37 5.82 -1.03 26.42
N GLU A 38 5.63 -0.21 27.44
CA GLU A 38 4.35 0.49 27.64
C GLU A 38 4.09 1.50 26.51
N VAL A 39 5.11 2.20 26.01
CA VAL A 39 4.95 3.09 24.84
C VAL A 39 4.56 2.30 23.59
N ILE A 40 5.21 1.17 23.32
CA ILE A 40 4.87 0.31 22.17
C ILE A 40 3.43 -0.20 22.32
N LYS A 41 3.06 -0.69 23.50
CA LYS A 41 1.69 -1.15 23.80
C LYS A 41 0.66 -0.04 23.58
N TYR A 42 0.92 1.17 24.06
CA TYR A 42 0.09 2.34 23.81
C TYR A 42 -0.03 2.63 22.31
N ALA A 43 1.09 2.69 21.58
CA ALA A 43 1.08 2.94 20.14
C ALA A 43 0.31 1.84 19.38
N SER A 44 0.48 0.58 19.76
CA SER A 44 -0.29 -0.56 19.21
C SER A 44 -1.78 -0.46 19.49
N SER A 45 -2.19 0.13 20.62
CA SER A 45 -3.62 0.33 20.93
C SER A 45 -4.33 1.35 20.03
N ILE A 46 -3.59 2.19 19.30
CA ILE A 46 -4.15 3.21 18.40
C ILE A 46 -4.23 2.65 16.97
N PRO A 47 -5.42 2.31 16.42
CA PRO A 47 -5.51 1.59 15.14
C PRO A 47 -4.90 2.31 13.93
N VAL A 48 -4.85 3.65 13.97
CA VAL A 48 -4.27 4.50 12.92
C VAL A 48 -2.78 4.79 13.12
N CYS A 49 -2.21 4.44 14.27
CA CYS A 49 -0.77 4.61 14.52
C CYS A 49 0.03 3.60 13.71
N ARG A 50 1.11 4.03 13.08
CA ARG A 50 1.93 3.16 12.22
C ARG A 50 3.34 2.92 12.74
N ALA A 51 3.86 3.77 13.61
CA ALA A 51 5.16 3.55 14.21
C ALA A 51 5.40 4.37 15.47
N VAL A 52 6.34 3.90 16.27
CA VAL A 52 7.05 4.67 17.30
C VAL A 52 8.41 5.05 16.73
N TYR A 53 8.82 6.30 16.86
CA TYR A 53 10.12 6.76 16.39
C TYR A 53 10.81 7.68 17.39
N LEU A 54 12.13 7.77 17.27
CA LEU A 54 12.97 8.60 18.13
C LEU A 54 14.31 8.92 17.49
N HIS A 55 14.98 9.93 18.06
CA HIS A 55 16.34 10.31 17.70
C HIS A 55 17.31 9.95 18.81
N VAL A 56 18.50 9.47 18.44
CA VAL A 56 19.59 9.17 19.39
C VAL A 56 20.86 9.83 18.91
N ILE A 57 21.51 10.61 19.78
CA ILE A 57 22.81 11.18 19.46
C ILE A 57 23.85 10.08 19.22
N SER A 58 24.72 10.28 18.22
CA SER A 58 25.54 9.20 17.65
C SER A 58 26.52 8.55 18.63
N TYR A 59 26.96 9.27 19.67
CA TYR A 59 27.87 8.73 20.68
C TYR A 59 27.17 8.02 21.87
N ASN A 60 25.84 8.02 21.93
CA ASN A 60 25.10 7.38 23.03
C ASN A 60 24.94 5.87 22.79
N ASN A 61 26.05 5.15 22.87
CA ASN A 61 26.11 3.70 22.67
C ASN A 61 25.12 2.90 23.56
N PRO A 62 24.91 3.23 24.85
CA PRO A 62 23.92 2.53 25.66
C PRO A 62 22.49 2.63 25.10
N ALA A 63 22.08 3.82 24.64
CA ALA A 63 20.76 4.01 24.05
C ALA A 63 20.64 3.29 22.70
N ILE A 64 21.66 3.39 21.84
CA ILE A 64 21.71 2.68 20.54
C ILE A 64 21.54 1.17 20.75
N HIS A 65 22.26 0.59 21.71
CA HIS A 65 22.15 -0.83 22.03
C HIS A 65 20.76 -1.19 22.57
N LEU A 66 20.21 -0.38 23.48
CA LEU A 66 18.87 -0.58 24.03
C LEU A 66 17.80 -0.61 22.93
N TYR A 67 17.78 0.38 22.04
CA TYR A 67 16.77 0.45 20.98
C TYR A 67 16.93 -0.67 19.94
N THR A 68 18.16 -1.02 19.59
CA THR A 68 18.45 -2.16 18.71
C THR A 68 17.96 -3.47 19.33
N LYS A 69 18.24 -3.70 20.62
CA LYS A 69 17.77 -4.88 21.38
C LYS A 69 16.23 -4.93 21.46
N MET A 70 15.59 -3.78 21.47
CA MET A 70 14.12 -3.64 21.46
C MET A 70 13.53 -3.67 20.05
N SER A 71 14.30 -4.10 19.04
CA SER A 71 13.87 -4.25 17.64
C SER A 71 13.43 -2.95 16.95
N PHE A 72 13.89 -1.79 17.44
CA PHE A 72 13.84 -0.57 16.64
C PHE A 72 14.86 -0.68 15.51
N ASN A 73 14.46 -0.25 14.32
CA ASN A 73 15.31 -0.22 13.14
C ASN A 73 15.98 1.16 13.03
N CYS A 74 17.30 1.19 12.87
CA CYS A 74 18.00 2.41 12.50
C CYS A 74 17.74 2.70 11.02
N ILE A 75 16.92 3.71 10.73
CA ILE A 75 16.48 4.04 9.37
C ILE A 75 17.47 4.99 8.68
N ARG A 76 18.04 5.94 9.44
CA ARG A 76 18.87 6.99 8.87
C ARG A 76 19.84 7.56 9.89
N ARG A 77 21.03 7.97 9.42
CA ARG A 77 21.93 8.88 10.11
C ARG A 77 21.71 10.30 9.60
N LEU A 78 21.51 11.24 10.51
CA LEU A 78 21.33 12.66 10.26
C LEU A 78 22.60 13.39 10.69
N HIS A 79 23.32 13.98 9.73
CA HIS A 79 24.58 14.64 10.01
C HIS A 79 24.40 16.00 10.66
N GLY A 80 25.20 16.31 11.68
CA GLY A 80 25.21 17.60 12.38
C GLY A 80 23.88 18.02 13.02
N PHE A 81 23.03 17.04 13.37
CA PHE A 81 21.67 17.25 13.85
C PHE A 81 21.60 17.94 15.22
N TYR A 82 22.50 17.59 16.14
CA TYR A 82 22.57 18.22 17.46
C TYR A 82 23.68 19.26 17.51
N LEU A 83 23.41 20.41 18.11
CA LEU A 83 24.41 21.41 18.47
C LEU A 83 24.52 21.45 20.00
N ILE A 84 25.64 20.96 20.53
CA ILE A 84 25.89 20.90 21.98
C ILE A 84 27.27 21.51 22.23
N ASN A 85 27.34 22.53 23.08
CA ASN A 85 28.58 23.24 23.42
C ASN A 85 29.37 23.73 22.19
N GLY A 86 28.66 24.23 21.16
CA GLY A 86 29.28 24.73 19.93
C GLY A 86 29.77 23.63 18.96
N GLN A 87 29.61 22.35 19.33
CA GLN A 87 29.98 21.22 18.48
C GLN A 87 28.75 20.54 17.87
N HIS A 88 28.84 20.22 16.58
CA HIS A 88 27.82 19.46 15.88
C HIS A 88 28.00 17.95 16.10
N TYR A 89 26.89 17.26 16.37
CA TYR A 89 26.86 15.81 16.50
C TYR A 89 25.76 15.21 15.63
N ASP A 90 26.06 14.04 15.10
CA ASP A 90 25.11 13.27 14.30
C ASP A 90 24.02 12.65 15.18
N SER A 91 22.89 12.35 14.56
CA SER A 91 21.76 11.67 15.17
C SER A 91 21.37 10.44 14.36
N TYR A 92 20.97 9.36 15.03
CA TYR A 92 20.34 8.21 14.42
C TYR A 92 18.83 8.26 14.62
N LEU A 93 18.09 8.06 13.52
CA LEU A 93 16.63 7.89 13.54
C LEU A 93 16.30 6.42 13.71
N PHE A 94 15.69 6.08 14.85
CA PHE A 94 15.20 4.74 15.16
C PHE A 94 13.68 4.68 15.00
N VAL A 95 13.17 3.59 14.40
CA VAL A 95 11.75 3.37 14.15
C VAL A 95 11.32 1.94 14.50
N TYR A 96 10.22 1.81 15.24
CA TYR A 96 9.52 0.56 15.54
C TYR A 96 8.13 0.61 14.92
N TYR A 97 7.83 -0.27 13.96
CA TYR A 97 6.54 -0.28 13.26
C TYR A 97 5.46 -1.02 14.05
N VAL A 98 4.25 -0.47 14.05
CA VAL A 98 3.06 -1.07 14.69
C VAL A 98 1.87 -1.06 13.72
N ASN A 99 0.86 -1.89 13.98
CA ASN A 99 -0.42 -1.90 13.25
C ASN A 99 -0.26 -1.92 11.72
N GLY A 100 0.67 -2.74 11.22
CA GLY A 100 0.92 -2.88 9.78
C GLY A 100 1.69 -1.73 9.13
N GLY A 101 2.26 -0.81 9.92
CA GLY A 101 3.25 0.16 9.43
C GLY A 101 4.45 -0.55 8.80
N ARG A 102 5.05 0.06 7.77
CA ARG A 102 6.16 -0.52 7.01
C ARG A 102 7.18 0.54 6.66
N SER A 103 8.43 0.09 6.53
CA SER A 103 9.48 0.90 5.92
C SER A 103 9.17 1.11 4.43
N PRO A 104 9.36 2.32 3.88
CA PRO A 104 9.07 2.61 2.46
C PRO A 104 9.87 1.76 1.46
N CYS A 105 10.93 1.05 1.88
CA CYS A 105 11.85 0.40 0.95
C CYS A 105 12.34 -0.96 1.50
N SER A 106 11.71 -2.05 1.04
CA SER A 106 12.33 -3.38 1.01
C SER A 106 12.30 -3.88 -0.44
N PRO A 107 13.39 -4.41 -1.02
CA PRO A 107 13.39 -4.99 -2.36
C PRO A 107 12.30 -6.06 -2.54
N LEU A 108 11.97 -6.77 -1.46
CA LEU A 108 10.91 -7.78 -1.44
C LEU A 108 9.52 -7.18 -1.66
N GLU A 109 9.27 -5.96 -1.18
CA GLU A 109 7.99 -5.27 -1.42
C GLU A 109 7.82 -4.94 -2.91
N LEU A 110 8.89 -4.46 -3.56
CA LEU A 110 8.90 -4.22 -5.01
C LEU A 110 8.64 -5.51 -5.78
N VAL A 111 9.29 -6.61 -5.39
CA VAL A 111 9.04 -7.93 -5.98
C VAL A 111 7.59 -8.37 -5.78
N THR A 112 7.02 -8.21 -4.59
CA THR A 112 5.60 -8.57 -4.36
C THR A 112 4.64 -7.70 -5.17
N VAL A 113 4.94 -6.42 -5.36
CA VAL A 113 4.17 -5.53 -6.24
C VAL A 113 4.26 -6.00 -7.69
N ILE A 114 5.47 -6.30 -8.18
CA ILE A 114 5.69 -6.82 -9.54
C ILE A 114 4.94 -8.14 -9.74
N VAL A 115 5.07 -9.10 -8.82
CA VAL A 115 4.40 -10.40 -8.89
C VAL A 115 2.87 -10.24 -8.88
N ARG A 116 2.32 -9.32 -8.06
CA ARG A 116 0.88 -9.03 -8.05
C ARG A 116 0.43 -8.44 -9.38
N CYS A 117 1.16 -7.49 -9.95
CA CYS A 117 0.86 -6.92 -11.26
C CYS A 117 0.85 -8.01 -12.35
N MET A 118 1.86 -8.88 -12.38
CA MET A 118 1.93 -10.00 -13.33
C MET A 118 0.76 -10.97 -13.18
N LYS A 119 0.41 -11.37 -11.95
CA LYS A 119 -0.75 -12.27 -11.70
C LYS A 119 -2.07 -11.66 -12.16
N THR A 120 -2.23 -10.35 -11.99
CA THR A 120 -3.46 -9.63 -12.40
C THR A 120 -3.54 -9.50 -13.92
N GLY A 121 -2.42 -9.18 -14.57
CA GLY A 121 -2.31 -9.15 -16.03
C GLY A 121 -2.62 -10.50 -16.66
N LEU A 122 -2.07 -11.58 -16.13
CA LEU A 122 -2.29 -12.94 -16.64
C LEU A 122 -3.75 -13.38 -16.53
N LYS A 123 -4.41 -13.10 -15.39
CA LYS A 123 -5.85 -13.38 -15.22
C LYS A 123 -6.72 -12.62 -16.23
N SER A 124 -6.38 -11.36 -16.52
CA SER A 124 -7.08 -10.53 -17.51
C SER A 124 -6.92 -11.08 -18.93
N MET A 125 -5.71 -11.49 -19.32
CA MET A 125 -5.46 -12.10 -20.63
C MET A 125 -6.18 -13.45 -20.78
N ALA A 126 -6.17 -14.30 -19.75
CA ALA A 126 -6.90 -15.56 -19.74
C ALA A 126 -8.42 -15.35 -19.88
N ALA A 127 -8.98 -14.36 -19.17
CA ALA A 127 -10.39 -14.00 -19.30
C ALA A 127 -10.74 -13.48 -20.70
N LYS A 128 -9.88 -12.63 -21.31
CA LYS A 128 -10.05 -12.19 -22.70
C LYS A 128 -9.98 -13.33 -23.69
N LEU A 129 -9.08 -14.30 -23.49
CA LEU A 129 -8.98 -15.50 -24.33
C LEU A 129 -10.23 -16.38 -24.20
N MET A 130 -10.75 -16.56 -22.97
CA MET A 130 -11.98 -17.31 -22.71
C MET A 130 -13.18 -16.65 -23.39
N MET A 131 -13.30 -15.31 -23.32
CA MET A 131 -14.37 -14.56 -24.01
C MET A 131 -14.23 -14.61 -25.54
N ALA A 132 -13.00 -14.59 -26.07
CA ALA A 132 -12.75 -14.75 -27.50
C ALA A 132 -13.10 -16.16 -28.00
N LYS A 133 -12.90 -17.20 -27.18
CA LYS A 133 -13.21 -18.59 -27.52
C LYS A 133 -14.72 -18.90 -27.54
N VAL A 134 -15.52 -18.15 -26.77
CA VAL A 134 -16.99 -18.25 -26.75
C VAL A 134 -17.64 -17.61 -27.98
N LYS A 135 -16.93 -16.74 -28.72
CA LYS A 135 -17.45 -15.99 -29.86
C LYS A 135 -16.91 -16.53 -31.20
N TRP A 136 -17.34 -17.73 -31.61
CA TRP A 136 -17.14 -18.25 -32.99
C TRP A 136 -18.48 -18.40 -33.74
N PRO A 137 -18.58 -18.03 -35.04
CA PRO A 137 -19.86 -17.99 -35.76
C PRO A 137 -20.29 -19.35 -36.32
N LYS A 138 -21.61 -19.54 -36.39
CA LYS A 138 -22.31 -20.64 -37.06
C LYS A 138 -22.12 -20.52 -38.58
N GLY A 139 -21.66 -21.59 -39.21
CA GLY A 139 -21.30 -21.66 -40.64
C GLY A 139 -22.46 -21.44 -41.61
N ASN A 140 -22.09 -20.94 -42.78
CA ASN A 140 -22.88 -20.64 -43.97
C ASN A 140 -22.85 -21.80 -44.97
N GLU A 141 -23.97 -22.06 -45.65
CA GLU A 141 -23.99 -22.97 -46.82
C GLU A 141 -24.89 -22.40 -47.94
N THR A 142 -24.29 -22.27 -49.12
CA THR A 142 -24.87 -21.78 -50.38
C THR A 142 -25.20 -22.99 -51.27
N ARG A 143 -26.42 -23.09 -51.82
CA ARG A 143 -26.72 -23.86 -53.04
C ARG A 143 -27.77 -23.13 -53.89
N GLY A 144 -27.51 -22.95 -55.19
CA GLY A 144 -28.53 -22.60 -56.20
C GLY A 144 -29.03 -23.85 -56.95
N PRO A 145 -29.75 -23.75 -58.10
CA PRO A 145 -30.37 -22.57 -58.73
C PRO A 145 -31.83 -22.80 -59.27
N VAL A 146 -32.46 -21.69 -59.72
CA VAL A 146 -33.61 -21.52 -60.68
C VAL A 146 -34.98 -22.18 -60.41
N LEU A 147 -36.04 -21.34 -60.32
CA LEU A 147 -37.26 -21.34 -61.18
C LEU A 147 -38.12 -20.09 -60.87
N THR A 148 -38.48 -19.34 -61.91
CA THR A 148 -39.50 -18.26 -61.94
C THR A 148 -40.92 -18.89 -62.02
N PRO A 149 -42.08 -18.16 -61.99
CA PRO A 149 -42.26 -16.71 -62.12
C PRO A 149 -43.37 -16.04 -61.24
N ASN A 150 -43.26 -14.71 -61.14
CA ASN A 150 -44.35 -13.70 -61.18
C ASN A 150 -45.45 -13.67 -60.09
N LYS A 151 -45.58 -12.54 -59.38
CA LYS A 151 -46.81 -11.69 -59.35
C LYS A 151 -46.71 -10.48 -58.40
N ARG A 152 -46.87 -9.30 -59.02
CA ARG A 152 -47.60 -8.08 -58.60
C ARG A 152 -47.43 -7.51 -57.18
N MET A 153 -46.75 -6.36 -57.15
CA MET A 153 -47.23 -5.04 -56.71
C MET A 153 -48.56 -4.99 -55.95
N THR A 154 -48.55 -4.46 -54.71
CA THR A 154 -49.55 -3.50 -54.23
C THR A 154 -48.90 -2.60 -53.16
N HIS A 155 -48.89 -1.31 -53.49
CA HIS A 155 -48.55 -0.19 -52.63
C HIS A 155 -49.78 0.11 -51.76
N ILE A 156 -49.63 0.19 -50.43
CA ILE A 156 -50.53 0.96 -49.56
C ILE A 156 -49.67 1.60 -48.47
N GLU A 157 -49.39 2.89 -48.65
CA GLU A 157 -49.14 3.82 -47.55
C GLU A 157 -50.48 4.22 -46.92
N CYS A 158 -50.51 4.34 -45.59
CA CYS A 158 -51.48 5.19 -44.90
C CYS A 158 -50.80 5.79 -43.65
N SER A 159 -50.63 7.12 -43.72
CA SER A 159 -50.80 8.13 -42.65
C SER A 159 -50.91 7.57 -41.23
N GLY A 160 -50.03 7.93 -40.30
CA GLY A 160 -49.81 9.30 -39.84
C GLY A 160 -50.69 9.54 -38.62
N LEU A 161 -50.08 9.86 -37.46
CA LEU A 161 -50.46 10.95 -36.56
C LEU A 161 -49.72 10.85 -35.21
N GLU A 162 -48.99 11.93 -34.92
CA GLU A 162 -48.42 12.31 -33.63
C GLU A 162 -49.50 12.83 -32.69
N TYR A 163 -49.39 12.48 -31.40
CA TYR A 163 -49.80 13.24 -30.20
C TYR A 163 -49.02 12.57 -29.03
N VAL A 164 -48.27 13.20 -28.12
CA VAL A 164 -48.25 14.53 -27.48
C VAL A 164 -46.79 14.90 -27.18
#